data_AF-A0A5E5AB38-F1
#
_entry.id   AF-A0A5E5AB38-F1
#
_cell.length_a   1.000
_cell.length_b   1.000
_cell.length_c   1.000
_cell.angle_alpha   90.00
_cell.angle_beta   90.00
_cell.angle_gamma   90.00
#
_symmetry.space_group_name_H-M   'P 1'
#
loop_
_entity.id
_entity.type
_entity.pdbx_description
1 polymer ?
#
loop_
_entity_poly.entity_id
_entity_poly.type
_entity_poly.pdbx_seq_one_letter_code
_entity_poly.pdbx_strand_id
1 'polypeptide(L)'
;MTFIRNYKLFSCLYFLTVLVTIGMAYTLGFSEAARQTAGLPERLRDITFPIWDSHPLSQHGFLVFISMEDFAKKVAYSNHSTAYLFYMYVLYKVEMHVHSLPMRVTGAIANIVSLAVVTFFLLTQLIKTRLSFGKGLLVLLSVAFMLSMPGFWISSARFNVDNTFPLVFAFQALIAFFVWKRPARSGMLAVGIVLFAVFCPIYAAVLGLALLVCACRNEGLDARMCRLAALAIGAGIVFYLPSPLVSKAIGFTSSNSGWLTRAGLDGDTTYFNNLLKSVLAPYFPRPFSTIAVPILFLLTQLAYFRLTERRDSRAGAASHATPPALEGVSLFYQLLFAQYVMTCLLWPQAVAIHPYLYDYMLLGPVFIAIVLTFACERPPVALRFWVLALLFCISFHLEQIAQAKCQGCNYPAAWDSKRP
;
A
#
# COMPACT_ATOMS: atom_id res chain seq x y z
N MET A 1 -13.82 33.48 -4.92
CA MET A 1 -12.94 33.15 -6.07
C MET A 1 -13.04 31.67 -6.41
N THR A 2 -13.62 31.36 -7.57
CA THR A 2 -13.85 30.00 -8.09
C THR A 2 -12.61 29.57 -8.86
N PHE A 3 -11.69 28.84 -8.23
CA PHE A 3 -10.35 28.62 -8.78
C PHE A 3 -10.25 27.53 -9.84
N ILE A 4 -11.30 26.75 -10.09
CA ILE A 4 -11.19 25.65 -11.06
C ILE A 4 -12.39 25.67 -11.99
N ARG A 5 -12.32 26.54 -13.01
CA ARG A 5 -13.16 26.45 -14.22
C ARG A 5 -12.64 25.38 -15.20
N ASN A 6 -11.38 24.95 -15.05
CA ASN A 6 -10.69 24.00 -15.92
C ASN A 6 -10.14 22.80 -15.13
N TYR A 7 -10.68 21.60 -15.39
CA TYR A 7 -10.10 20.33 -14.92
C TYR A 7 -8.58 20.22 -15.22
N LYS A 8 -8.11 20.89 -16.29
CA LYS A 8 -6.70 20.95 -16.68
C LYS A 8 -5.81 21.59 -15.62
N LEU A 9 -6.19 22.74 -15.05
CA LEU A 9 -5.35 23.43 -14.06
C LEU A 9 -5.19 22.60 -12.78
N PHE A 10 -6.28 22.05 -12.25
CA PHE A 10 -6.21 21.16 -11.09
C PHE A 10 -5.36 19.92 -11.38
N SER A 11 -5.49 19.32 -12.58
CA SER A 11 -4.65 18.19 -12.98
C SER A 11 -3.17 18.57 -13.01
N CYS A 12 -2.82 19.71 -13.63
CA CYS A 12 -1.45 20.21 -13.63
C CYS A 12 -0.91 20.45 -12.22
N LEU A 13 -1.70 21.08 -11.35
CA LEU A 13 -1.31 21.31 -9.96
C LEU A 13 -1.18 20.01 -9.18
N TYR A 14 -2.05 19.03 -9.43
CA TYR A 14 -1.95 17.70 -8.84
C TYR A 14 -0.62 17.04 -9.22
N PHE A 15 -0.29 16.97 -10.50
CA PHE A 15 0.98 16.40 -10.96
C PHE A 15 2.18 17.17 -10.42
N LEU A 16 2.10 18.50 -10.37
CA LEU A 16 3.15 19.32 -9.76
C LEU A 16 3.31 18.99 -8.26
N THR A 17 2.22 18.88 -7.51
CA THR A 17 2.25 18.48 -6.10
C THR A 17 2.90 17.10 -5.93
N VAL A 18 2.51 16.12 -6.74
CA VAL A 18 3.11 14.77 -6.72
C VAL A 18 4.62 14.85 -6.96
N LEU A 19 5.05 15.54 -8.02
CA LEU A 19 6.47 15.68 -8.38
C LEU A 19 7.27 16.40 -7.29
N VAL A 20 6.74 17.49 -6.75
CA VAL A 20 7.38 18.25 -5.67
C VAL A 20 7.49 17.41 -4.41
N THR A 21 6.43 16.72 -3.98
CA THR A 21 6.46 15.90 -2.76
C THR A 21 7.43 14.73 -2.90
N ILE A 22 7.43 14.03 -4.04
CA ILE A 22 8.40 12.97 -4.34
C ILE A 22 9.82 13.54 -4.33
N GLY A 23 10.03 14.67 -5.00
CA GLY A 23 11.32 15.36 -5.05
C GLY A 23 11.84 15.72 -3.66
N MET A 24 10.99 16.31 -2.81
CA MET A 24 11.35 16.65 -1.43
C MET A 24 11.71 15.40 -0.62
N ALA A 25 10.90 14.34 -0.65
CA ALA A 25 11.21 13.10 0.07
C ALA A 25 12.51 12.46 -0.42
N TYR A 26 12.74 12.47 -1.74
CA TYR A 26 13.95 11.97 -2.38
C TYR A 26 15.20 12.72 -1.91
N THR A 27 15.19 14.06 -1.97
CA THR A 27 16.36 14.89 -1.63
C THR A 27 16.60 15.00 -0.13
N LEU A 28 15.53 15.03 0.68
CA LEU A 28 15.65 15.26 2.11
C LEU A 28 16.17 14.05 2.87
N GLY A 29 15.93 12.82 2.41
CA GLY A 29 16.31 11.63 3.16
C GLY A 29 16.54 10.37 2.33
N PHE A 30 15.59 10.07 1.44
CA PHE A 30 15.52 8.77 0.79
C PHE A 30 16.73 8.43 -0.08
N SER A 31 17.22 9.39 -0.89
CA SER A 31 18.35 9.14 -1.81
C SER A 31 19.62 8.72 -1.09
N GLU A 32 19.96 9.40 0.01
CA GLU A 32 21.14 9.10 0.82
C GLU A 32 21.01 7.74 1.51
N ALA A 33 19.85 7.48 2.15
CA ALA A 33 19.59 6.19 2.78
C ALA A 33 19.65 5.03 1.76
N ALA A 34 19.06 5.22 0.57
CA ALA A 34 19.09 4.21 -0.49
C ALA A 34 20.51 3.96 -1.01
N ARG A 35 21.37 4.98 -1.12
CA ARG A 35 22.79 4.80 -1.52
C ARG A 35 23.59 4.04 -0.49
N GLN A 36 23.41 4.35 0.79
CA GLN A 36 24.08 3.62 1.89
C GLN A 36 23.70 2.13 1.87
N THR A 37 22.42 1.82 1.65
CA THR A 37 21.95 0.44 1.56
C THR A 37 22.33 -0.24 0.25
N ALA A 38 22.44 0.49 -0.88
CA ALA A 38 22.82 -0.07 -2.16
C ALA A 38 24.22 -0.72 -2.16
N GLY A 39 25.10 -0.31 -1.24
CA GLY A 39 26.41 -0.95 -1.03
C GLY A 39 26.36 -2.29 -0.30
N LEU A 40 25.21 -2.68 0.25
CA LEU A 40 25.03 -3.97 0.92
C LEU A 40 24.50 -5.03 -0.06
N PRO A 41 24.80 -6.32 0.15
CA PRO A 41 24.25 -7.39 -0.67
C PRO A 41 22.71 -7.42 -0.61
N GLU A 42 22.07 -7.38 -1.78
CA GLU A 42 20.63 -7.48 -1.96
C GLU A 42 20.28 -8.80 -2.67
N ARG A 43 19.45 -9.65 -2.03
CA ARG A 43 19.13 -11.00 -2.53
C ARG A 43 18.61 -11.08 -3.97
N LEU A 44 17.88 -10.08 -4.44
CA LEU A 44 17.35 -10.09 -5.81
C LEU A 44 18.45 -9.65 -6.80
N ARG A 45 19.09 -8.51 -6.53
CA ARG A 45 20.10 -7.88 -7.40
C ARG A 45 21.40 -8.68 -7.49
N ASP A 46 21.90 -9.17 -6.36
CA ASP A 46 23.26 -9.73 -6.27
C ASP A 46 23.29 -11.26 -6.30
N ILE A 47 22.13 -11.92 -6.22
CA ILE A 47 22.03 -13.38 -6.10
C ILE A 47 21.03 -13.94 -7.11
N THR A 48 19.75 -13.64 -6.95
CA THR A 48 18.68 -14.24 -7.77
C THR A 48 18.79 -13.89 -9.25
N PHE A 49 18.89 -12.60 -9.60
CA PHE A 49 18.96 -12.19 -11.00
C PHE A 49 20.28 -12.54 -11.69
N PRO A 50 21.44 -12.47 -11.02
CA PRO A 50 22.67 -13.05 -11.56
C PRO A 50 22.56 -14.55 -11.86
N ILE A 51 21.87 -15.33 -11.01
CA ILE A 51 21.59 -16.75 -11.32
C ILE A 51 20.73 -16.86 -12.58
N TRP A 52 19.68 -16.05 -12.72
CA TRP A 52 18.82 -16.05 -13.91
C TRP A 52 19.57 -15.64 -15.18
N ASP A 53 20.55 -14.75 -15.07
CA ASP A 53 21.35 -14.29 -16.20
C ASP A 53 22.43 -15.30 -16.62
N SER A 54 22.94 -16.08 -15.67
CA SER A 54 24.10 -16.97 -15.88
C SER A 54 23.73 -18.44 -16.09
N HIS A 55 22.51 -18.86 -15.76
CA HIS A 55 22.06 -20.24 -15.87
C HIS A 55 20.81 -20.34 -16.75
N PRO A 56 20.64 -21.45 -17.49
CA PRO A 56 19.46 -21.64 -18.32
C PRO A 56 18.19 -21.79 -17.47
N LEU A 57 17.04 -21.43 -18.04
CA LEU A 57 15.73 -21.49 -17.40
C LEU A 57 15.44 -22.83 -16.72
N SER A 58 15.86 -23.94 -17.33
CA SER A 58 15.67 -25.29 -16.79
C SER A 58 16.32 -25.53 -15.43
N GLN A 59 17.28 -24.69 -15.03
CA GLN A 59 18.00 -24.83 -13.76
C GLN A 59 17.43 -23.96 -12.64
N HIS A 60 16.84 -22.82 -12.95
CA HIS A 60 16.35 -21.88 -11.93
C HIS A 60 14.83 -21.69 -11.93
N GLY A 61 14.13 -21.97 -13.04
CA GLY A 61 12.66 -21.95 -13.10
C GLY A 61 11.99 -20.63 -12.70
N PHE A 62 12.70 -19.50 -12.81
CA PHE A 62 12.29 -18.20 -12.25
C PHE A 62 12.01 -18.20 -10.74
N LEU A 63 12.70 -19.04 -9.99
CA LEU A 63 12.65 -19.07 -8.52
C LEU A 63 13.58 -18.02 -7.90
N VAL A 64 13.38 -17.76 -6.61
CA VAL A 64 14.20 -16.82 -5.83
C VAL A 64 15.16 -17.58 -4.92
N PHE A 65 16.37 -17.05 -4.75
CA PHE A 65 17.42 -17.66 -3.93
C PHE A 65 17.91 -16.65 -2.89
N ILE A 66 18.12 -17.12 -1.65
CA ILE A 66 18.62 -16.28 -0.56
C ILE A 66 20.15 -16.19 -0.63
N SER A 67 20.82 -17.26 -1.05
CA SER A 67 22.26 -17.32 -1.25
C SER A 67 22.64 -18.14 -2.49
N MET A 68 23.87 -17.99 -2.97
CA MET A 68 24.43 -18.88 -4.00
C MET A 68 24.55 -20.31 -3.50
N GLU A 69 24.77 -20.49 -2.20
CA GLU A 69 24.81 -21.81 -1.55
C GLU A 69 23.44 -22.50 -1.59
N ASP A 70 22.35 -21.75 -1.38
CA ASP A 70 20.99 -22.30 -1.51
C ASP A 70 20.72 -22.79 -2.92
N PHE A 71 21.13 -22.03 -3.95
CA PHE A 71 21.01 -22.48 -5.33
C PHE A 71 21.78 -23.79 -5.57
N ALA A 72 23.03 -23.89 -5.10
CA ALA A 72 23.84 -25.09 -5.21
C ALA A 72 23.23 -26.30 -4.47
N LYS A 73 22.61 -26.07 -3.31
CA LYS A 73 21.89 -27.08 -2.52
C LYS A 73 20.48 -27.39 -3.03
N LYS A 74 20.06 -26.76 -4.12
CA LYS A 74 18.68 -26.81 -4.64
C LYS A 74 17.63 -26.45 -3.59
N VAL A 75 17.84 -25.33 -2.91
CA VAL A 75 16.91 -24.71 -1.97
C VAL A 75 16.41 -23.39 -2.57
N ALA A 76 15.09 -23.24 -2.71
CA ALA A 76 14.47 -22.07 -3.33
C ALA A 76 13.38 -21.43 -2.46
N TYR A 77 13.26 -20.12 -2.57
CA TYR A 77 12.16 -19.35 -2.00
C TYR A 77 11.03 -19.21 -3.04
N SER A 78 10.07 -20.13 -2.98
CA SER A 78 8.98 -20.23 -3.98
C SER A 78 7.73 -19.37 -3.71
N ASN A 79 7.79 -18.35 -2.85
CA ASN A 79 6.60 -17.60 -2.40
C ASN A 79 6.32 -16.28 -3.16
N HIS A 80 7.23 -15.84 -4.03
CA HIS A 80 7.01 -14.63 -4.82
C HIS A 80 6.15 -14.92 -6.06
N SER A 81 5.32 -13.94 -6.44
CA SER A 81 4.70 -13.96 -7.76
C SER A 81 5.77 -13.82 -8.84
N THR A 82 5.75 -14.71 -9.82
CA THR A 82 6.64 -14.65 -10.99
C THR A 82 6.47 -13.34 -11.76
N ALA A 83 5.26 -12.81 -11.89
CA ALA A 83 5.02 -11.54 -12.58
C ALA A 83 5.64 -10.36 -11.81
N TYR A 84 5.55 -10.38 -10.48
CA TYR A 84 6.24 -9.39 -9.67
C TYR A 84 7.76 -9.50 -9.81
N LEU A 85 8.32 -10.71 -9.84
CA LEU A 85 9.75 -10.88 -10.05
C LEU A 85 10.21 -10.39 -11.42
N PHE A 86 9.42 -10.58 -12.48
CA PHE A 86 9.73 -9.98 -13.78
C PHE A 86 9.70 -8.46 -13.74
N TYR A 87 8.73 -7.85 -13.05
CA TYR A 87 8.73 -6.40 -12.81
C TYR A 87 10.03 -5.95 -12.11
N MET A 88 10.45 -6.64 -11.05
CA MET A 88 11.70 -6.35 -10.35
C MET A 88 12.95 -6.59 -11.23
N TYR A 89 12.93 -7.63 -12.07
CA TYR A 89 14.00 -7.93 -13.01
C TYR A 89 14.16 -6.84 -14.07
N VAL A 90 13.05 -6.26 -14.56
CA VAL A 90 13.12 -5.09 -15.45
C VAL A 90 13.78 -3.91 -14.75
N LEU A 91 13.44 -3.64 -13.49
CA LEU A 91 14.08 -2.57 -12.71
C LEU A 91 15.57 -2.84 -12.47
N TYR A 92 15.95 -4.09 -12.20
CA TYR A 92 17.34 -4.52 -12.13
C TYR A 92 18.09 -4.26 -13.45
N LYS A 93 17.49 -4.59 -14.60
CA LYS A 93 18.09 -4.27 -15.90
C LYS A 93 18.22 -2.76 -16.12
N VAL A 94 17.28 -1.95 -15.64
CA VAL A 94 17.44 -0.48 -15.66
C VAL A 94 18.64 -0.04 -14.84
N GLU A 95 18.83 -0.57 -13.62
CA GLU A 95 20.01 -0.27 -12.78
C GLU A 95 21.32 -0.64 -13.48
N MET A 96 21.37 -1.79 -14.16
CA MET A 96 22.56 -2.23 -14.91
C MET A 96 22.95 -1.28 -16.06
N HIS A 97 21.96 -0.60 -16.67
CA HIS A 97 22.22 0.38 -17.74
C HIS A 97 22.42 1.81 -17.17
N VAL A 98 21.79 2.12 -16.05
CA VAL A 98 21.79 3.43 -15.42
C VAL A 98 22.12 3.27 -13.94
N HIS A 99 23.42 3.10 -13.65
CA HIS A 99 23.96 2.85 -12.31
C HIS A 99 23.55 3.91 -11.26
N SER A 100 23.22 5.13 -11.69
CA SER A 100 22.73 6.20 -10.81
C SER A 100 21.27 6.01 -10.34
N LEU A 101 20.56 5.03 -10.89
CA LEU A 101 19.17 4.69 -10.57
C LEU A 101 19.09 3.24 -10.05
N PRO A 102 19.44 3.00 -8.77
CA PRO A 102 19.29 1.68 -8.17
C PRO A 102 17.84 1.17 -8.26
N MET A 103 17.66 -0.14 -8.41
CA MET A 103 16.36 -0.82 -8.47
C MET A 103 15.43 -0.41 -7.33
N ARG A 104 15.99 -0.21 -6.15
CA ARG A 104 15.30 0.28 -4.95
C ARG A 104 14.67 1.67 -5.14
N VAL A 105 15.39 2.58 -5.79
CA VAL A 105 14.92 3.94 -6.08
C VAL A 105 13.82 3.91 -7.12
N THR A 106 14.03 3.21 -8.23
CA THR A 106 13.05 3.11 -9.32
C THR A 106 11.79 2.40 -8.85
N GLY A 107 11.92 1.34 -8.05
CA GLY A 107 10.80 0.59 -7.48
C GLY A 107 9.96 1.44 -6.52
N ALA A 108 10.61 2.22 -5.64
CA ALA A 108 9.91 3.15 -4.78
C ALA A 108 9.14 4.21 -5.59
N ILE A 109 9.81 4.88 -6.54
CA ILE A 109 9.16 5.91 -7.36
C ILE A 109 7.96 5.34 -8.12
N ALA A 110 8.09 4.18 -8.75
CA ALA A 110 6.99 3.52 -9.46
C ALA A 110 5.82 3.19 -8.52
N ASN A 111 6.10 2.67 -7.32
CA ASN A 111 5.09 2.34 -6.32
C ASN A 111 4.32 3.59 -5.84
N ILE A 112 5.02 4.67 -5.47
CA ILE A 112 4.37 5.88 -4.97
C ILE A 112 3.62 6.64 -6.07
N VAL A 113 4.13 6.62 -7.32
CA VAL A 113 3.43 7.15 -8.48
C VAL A 113 2.16 6.36 -8.77
N SER A 114 2.17 5.03 -8.63
CA SER A 114 0.96 4.22 -8.82
C SER A 114 -0.15 4.62 -7.84
N LEU A 115 0.20 4.84 -6.55
CA LEU A 115 -0.74 5.35 -5.55
C LEU A 115 -1.29 6.74 -5.93
N ALA A 116 -0.43 7.66 -6.35
CA ALA A 116 -0.84 8.99 -6.80
C ALA A 116 -1.80 8.91 -8.02
N VAL A 117 -1.50 8.07 -9.01
CA VAL A 117 -2.36 7.88 -10.18
C VAL A 117 -3.73 7.32 -9.78
N VAL A 118 -3.77 6.34 -8.88
CA VAL A 118 -5.02 5.78 -8.36
C VAL A 118 -5.83 6.85 -7.62
N THR A 119 -5.21 7.61 -6.71
CA THR A 119 -5.90 8.69 -6.00
C THR A 119 -6.40 9.77 -6.96
N PHE A 120 -5.62 10.16 -7.96
CA PHE A 120 -6.07 11.07 -9.01
C PHE A 120 -7.29 10.52 -9.76
N PHE A 121 -7.25 9.24 -10.16
CA PHE A 121 -8.38 8.57 -10.79
C PHE A 121 -9.63 8.64 -9.89
N LEU A 122 -9.53 8.26 -8.61
CA LEU A 122 -10.66 8.35 -7.67
C LEU A 122 -11.23 9.77 -7.58
N LEU A 123 -10.37 10.78 -7.47
CA LEU A 123 -10.78 12.19 -7.42
C LEU A 123 -11.51 12.60 -8.70
N THR A 124 -11.00 12.26 -9.88
CA THR A 124 -11.65 12.62 -11.16
C THR A 124 -13.01 11.94 -11.33
N GLN A 125 -13.20 10.73 -10.81
CA GLN A 125 -14.48 10.02 -10.90
C GLN A 125 -15.51 10.51 -9.86
N LEU A 126 -15.06 11.01 -8.71
CA LEU A 126 -15.93 11.45 -7.61
C LEU A 126 -16.26 12.94 -7.67
N ILE A 127 -15.33 13.78 -8.11
CA ILE A 127 -15.48 15.24 -8.16
C ILE A 127 -16.12 15.65 -9.49
N LYS A 128 -17.45 15.73 -9.50
CA LYS A 128 -18.24 16.17 -10.66
C LYS A 128 -18.48 17.68 -10.71
N THR A 129 -18.26 18.38 -9.59
CA THR A 129 -18.51 19.81 -9.46
C THR A 129 -17.20 20.59 -9.37
N ARG A 130 -17.27 21.89 -9.63
CA ARG A 130 -16.09 22.76 -9.51
C ARG A 130 -15.66 22.86 -8.06
N LEU A 131 -14.38 22.63 -7.80
CA LEU A 131 -13.77 22.87 -6.50
C LEU A 131 -13.49 24.37 -6.32
N SER A 132 -13.79 24.89 -5.13
CA SER A 132 -13.30 26.20 -4.71
C SER A 132 -11.78 26.17 -4.51
N PHE A 133 -11.12 27.32 -4.51
CA PHE A 133 -9.66 27.41 -4.28
C PHE A 133 -9.23 26.67 -3.02
N GLY A 134 -9.85 27.02 -1.89
CA GLY A 134 -9.50 26.46 -0.59
C GLY A 134 -9.67 24.94 -0.55
N LYS A 135 -10.74 24.43 -1.16
CA LYS A 135 -10.98 22.98 -1.23
C LYS A 135 -9.94 22.28 -2.11
N GLY A 136 -9.63 22.85 -3.28
CA GLY A 136 -8.56 22.35 -4.15
C GLY A 136 -7.21 22.31 -3.44
N LEU A 137 -6.86 23.38 -2.71
CA LEU A 137 -5.63 23.47 -1.93
C LEU A 137 -5.57 22.38 -0.84
N LEU A 138 -6.65 22.16 -0.08
CA LEU A 138 -6.69 21.11 0.94
C LEU A 138 -6.56 19.71 0.35
N VAL A 139 -7.17 19.45 -0.81
CA VAL A 139 -6.99 18.17 -1.52
C VAL A 139 -5.53 17.98 -1.93
N LEU A 140 -4.90 18.98 -2.55
CA LEU A 140 -3.49 18.91 -2.94
C LEU A 140 -2.58 18.69 -1.72
N LEU A 141 -2.78 19.43 -0.63
CA LEU A 141 -2.02 19.24 0.61
C LEU A 141 -2.26 17.87 1.25
N SER A 142 -3.48 17.34 1.23
CA SER A 142 -3.75 15.99 1.73
C SER A 142 -3.09 14.89 0.89
N VAL A 143 -2.95 15.11 -0.42
CA VAL A 143 -2.18 14.22 -1.30
C VAL A 143 -0.69 14.32 -0.97
N ALA A 144 -0.16 15.53 -0.78
CA ALA A 144 1.22 15.70 -0.33
C ALA A 144 1.47 14.99 1.02
N PHE A 145 0.53 15.07 1.96
CA PHE A 145 0.60 14.38 3.25
C PHE A 145 0.64 12.85 3.11
N MET A 146 -0.19 12.30 2.22
CA MET A 146 -0.19 10.87 1.90
C MET A 146 1.12 10.43 1.25
N LEU A 147 1.61 11.18 0.24
CA LEU A 147 2.80 10.81 -0.52
C LEU A 147 4.10 11.03 0.28
N SER A 148 4.08 11.87 1.31
CA SER A 148 5.21 12.04 2.23
C SER A 148 5.25 11.02 3.36
N MET A 149 4.42 9.95 3.34
CA MET A 149 4.39 8.97 4.43
C MET A 149 5.79 8.41 4.77
N PRO A 150 6.34 8.63 5.98
CA PRO A 150 7.74 8.32 6.29
C PRO A 150 8.03 6.82 6.26
N GLY A 151 7.10 6.02 6.78
CA GLY A 151 7.15 4.57 6.70
C GLY A 151 7.35 4.09 5.26
N PHE A 152 6.85 4.83 4.25
CA PHE A 152 7.05 4.43 2.86
C PHE A 152 8.49 4.55 2.40
N TRP A 153 9.00 5.77 2.50
CA TRP A 153 10.31 6.11 1.99
C TRP A 153 11.39 5.37 2.77
N ILE A 154 11.26 5.29 4.10
CA ILE A 154 12.27 4.68 4.95
C ILE A 154 12.32 3.17 4.74
N SER A 155 11.16 2.51 4.65
CA SER A 155 11.14 1.05 4.42
C SER A 155 11.69 0.68 3.04
N SER A 156 11.30 1.46 2.02
CA SER A 156 11.78 1.27 0.66
C SER A 156 13.29 1.51 0.58
N ALA A 157 13.84 2.46 1.33
CA ALA A 157 15.27 2.74 1.35
C ALA A 157 16.11 1.68 2.07
N ARG A 158 15.62 1.12 3.19
CA ARG A 158 16.47 0.35 4.11
C ARG A 158 16.28 -1.16 4.12
N PHE A 159 15.04 -1.65 4.02
CA PHE A 159 14.76 -3.07 4.29
C PHE A 159 14.71 -3.88 3.00
N ASN A 160 13.55 -3.97 2.37
CA ASN A 160 13.31 -4.92 1.29
C ASN A 160 12.93 -4.20 0.01
N VAL A 161 13.75 -4.36 -1.03
CA VAL A 161 13.46 -3.88 -2.39
C VAL A 161 12.25 -4.62 -2.97
N ASP A 162 11.95 -5.81 -2.48
CA ASP A 162 10.83 -6.64 -2.92
C ASP A 162 9.51 -6.37 -2.18
N ASN A 163 9.36 -5.19 -1.56
CA ASN A 163 8.11 -4.76 -0.92
C ASN A 163 6.98 -4.48 -1.95
N THR A 164 6.07 -5.44 -2.10
CA THR A 164 4.89 -5.36 -2.99
C THR A 164 3.74 -4.53 -2.44
N PHE A 165 3.71 -4.25 -1.13
CA PHE A 165 2.53 -3.78 -0.43
C PHE A 165 1.94 -2.44 -0.89
N PRO A 166 2.75 -1.42 -1.27
CA PRO A 166 2.21 -0.19 -1.84
C PRO A 166 1.44 -0.43 -3.15
N LEU A 167 1.96 -1.31 -4.02
CA LEU A 167 1.32 -1.70 -5.26
C LEU A 167 0.04 -2.51 -4.99
N VAL A 168 0.10 -3.45 -4.03
CA VAL A 168 -1.07 -4.22 -3.57
C VAL A 168 -2.20 -3.28 -3.16
N PHE A 169 -1.88 -2.25 -2.37
CA PHE A 169 -2.85 -1.28 -1.90
C PHE A 169 -3.45 -0.46 -3.05
N ALA A 170 -2.64 -0.01 -4.01
CA ALA A 170 -3.13 0.74 -5.17
C ALA A 170 -4.14 -0.09 -6.01
N PHE A 171 -3.83 -1.36 -6.28
CA PHE A 171 -4.77 -2.27 -6.94
C PHE A 171 -6.03 -2.49 -6.12
N GLN A 172 -5.89 -2.75 -4.82
CA GLN A 172 -7.01 -2.97 -3.91
C GLN A 172 -7.96 -1.76 -3.89
N ALA A 173 -7.42 -0.54 -3.92
CA ALA A 173 -8.22 0.68 -3.97
C ALA A 173 -9.01 0.82 -5.27
N LEU A 174 -8.41 0.50 -6.42
CA LEU A 174 -9.14 0.46 -7.70
C LEU A 174 -10.24 -0.60 -7.69
N ILE A 175 -9.93 -1.82 -7.25
CA ILE A 175 -10.90 -2.92 -7.19
C ILE A 175 -12.06 -2.56 -6.26
N ALA A 176 -11.77 -2.13 -5.03
CA ALA A 176 -12.78 -1.71 -4.07
C ALA A 176 -13.66 -0.60 -4.65
N PHE A 177 -13.07 0.38 -5.34
CA PHE A 177 -13.81 1.46 -5.99
C PHE A 177 -14.74 0.95 -7.08
N PHE A 178 -14.28 0.02 -7.94
CA PHE A 178 -15.12 -0.56 -8.98
C PHE A 178 -16.21 -1.48 -8.44
N VAL A 179 -15.93 -2.25 -7.38
CA VAL A 179 -16.93 -3.06 -6.67
C VAL A 179 -18.04 -2.15 -6.13
N TRP A 180 -17.65 -1.03 -5.53
CA TRP A 180 -18.58 -0.03 -5.00
C TRP A 180 -19.37 0.69 -6.12
N LYS A 181 -18.71 1.22 -7.16
CA LYS A 181 -19.34 2.06 -8.19
C LYS A 181 -20.08 1.33 -9.28
N ARG A 182 -19.69 0.10 -9.62
CA ARG A 182 -20.25 -0.63 -10.78
C ARG A 182 -20.82 -1.98 -10.35
N PRO A 183 -22.10 -2.03 -9.95
CA PRO A 183 -22.63 -3.19 -9.26
C PRO A 183 -22.90 -4.46 -10.07
N ALA A 184 -22.61 -4.59 -11.37
CA ALA A 184 -23.09 -5.80 -12.07
C ALA A 184 -22.29 -6.41 -13.24
N ARG A 185 -21.56 -5.67 -14.10
CA ARG A 185 -21.15 -6.25 -15.41
C ARG A 185 -19.83 -5.77 -16.02
N SER A 186 -18.91 -5.27 -15.21
CA SER A 186 -17.65 -4.76 -15.75
C SER A 186 -16.67 -5.92 -15.96
N GLY A 187 -16.49 -6.39 -17.20
CA GLY A 187 -15.35 -7.26 -17.55
C GLY A 187 -14.01 -6.66 -17.07
N MET A 188 -13.92 -5.33 -17.01
CA MET A 188 -12.74 -4.64 -16.46
C MET A 188 -12.51 -4.90 -14.96
N LEU A 189 -13.56 -5.15 -14.16
CA LEU A 189 -13.38 -5.53 -12.75
C LEU A 189 -12.80 -6.94 -12.65
N ALA A 190 -13.27 -7.87 -13.47
CA ALA A 190 -12.71 -9.22 -13.53
C ALA A 190 -11.24 -9.18 -13.99
N VAL A 191 -10.94 -8.41 -15.05
CA VAL A 191 -9.56 -8.16 -15.50
C VAL A 191 -8.73 -7.56 -14.37
N GLY A 192 -9.24 -6.56 -13.64
CA GLY A 192 -8.55 -5.97 -12.49
C GLY A 192 -8.23 -6.98 -11.38
N ILE A 193 -9.17 -7.86 -11.03
CA ILE A 193 -8.96 -8.94 -10.04
C ILE A 193 -7.92 -9.95 -10.56
N VAL A 194 -7.98 -10.32 -11.83
CA VAL A 194 -6.99 -11.24 -12.43
C VAL A 194 -5.60 -10.62 -12.45
N LEU A 195 -5.46 -9.36 -12.88
CA LEU A 195 -4.18 -8.64 -12.82
C LEU A 195 -3.65 -8.52 -11.39
N PHE A 196 -4.53 -8.27 -10.42
CA PHE A 196 -4.16 -8.27 -9.01
C PHE A 196 -3.67 -9.65 -8.54
N ALA A 197 -4.32 -10.73 -8.96
CA ALA A 197 -3.89 -12.09 -8.66
C ALA A 197 -2.56 -12.45 -9.34
N VAL A 198 -2.30 -11.94 -10.55
CA VAL A 198 -1.03 -12.11 -11.25
C VAL A 198 0.12 -11.52 -10.43
N PHE A 199 -0.01 -10.29 -9.94
CA PHE A 199 1.03 -9.63 -9.15
C PHE A 199 1.09 -10.11 -7.69
N CYS A 200 -0.06 -10.40 -7.08
CA CYS A 200 -0.19 -10.60 -5.64
C CYS A 200 -1.21 -11.71 -5.33
N PRO A 201 -0.92 -12.98 -5.70
CA PRO A 201 -1.91 -14.06 -5.69
C PRO A 201 -2.49 -14.36 -4.30
N ILE A 202 -1.65 -14.34 -3.26
CA ILE A 202 -2.09 -14.51 -1.87
C ILE A 202 -3.09 -13.40 -1.47
N TYR A 203 -2.79 -12.16 -1.86
CA TYR A 203 -3.64 -11.01 -1.54
C TYR A 203 -4.96 -11.05 -2.31
N ALA A 204 -4.98 -11.58 -3.53
CA ALA A 204 -6.21 -11.85 -4.26
C ALA A 204 -7.10 -12.90 -3.58
N ALA A 205 -6.52 -13.98 -3.04
CA ALA A 205 -7.29 -14.95 -2.26
C ALA A 205 -7.91 -14.32 -1.00
N VAL A 206 -7.15 -13.50 -0.28
CA VAL A 206 -7.64 -12.76 0.89
C VAL A 206 -8.74 -11.76 0.53
N LEU A 207 -8.61 -11.05 -0.60
CA LEU A 207 -9.69 -10.22 -1.14
C LEU A 207 -10.94 -11.06 -1.40
N GLY A 208 -10.80 -12.26 -1.94
CA GLY A 208 -11.91 -13.17 -2.17
C GLY A 208 -12.60 -13.59 -0.87
N LEU A 209 -11.85 -13.88 0.20
CA LEU A 209 -12.41 -14.14 1.52
C LEU A 209 -13.18 -12.92 2.06
N ALA A 210 -12.63 -11.72 1.90
CA ALA A 210 -13.30 -10.48 2.29
C ALA A 210 -14.62 -10.27 1.52
N LEU A 211 -14.63 -10.59 0.22
CA LEU A 211 -15.82 -10.53 -0.62
C LEU A 211 -16.87 -11.58 -0.19
N LEU A 212 -16.46 -12.77 0.24
CA LEU A 212 -17.40 -13.77 0.82
C LEU A 212 -18.04 -13.25 2.12
N VAL A 213 -17.25 -12.65 3.01
CA VAL A 213 -17.78 -12.04 4.24
C VAL A 213 -18.80 -10.95 3.89
N CYS A 214 -18.50 -10.12 2.90
CA CYS A 214 -19.45 -9.11 2.41
C CYS A 214 -20.70 -9.75 1.78
N ALA A 215 -20.56 -10.89 1.09
CA ALA A 215 -21.67 -11.59 0.46
C ALA A 215 -22.70 -12.11 1.46
N CYS A 216 -22.25 -12.52 2.64
CA CYS A 216 -23.10 -13.08 3.70
C CYS A 216 -23.76 -12.01 4.60
N ARG A 217 -23.42 -10.73 4.43
CA ARG A 217 -23.88 -9.66 5.33
C ARG A 217 -25.30 -9.17 5.05
N ASN A 218 -25.79 -9.33 3.82
CA ASN A 218 -27.12 -8.88 3.43
C ASN A 218 -28.17 -9.95 3.80
N GLU A 219 -29.45 -9.58 3.82
CA GLU A 219 -30.57 -10.53 3.98
C GLU A 219 -30.64 -11.44 2.75
N GLY A 220 -29.80 -12.48 2.74
CA GLY A 220 -29.56 -13.38 1.61
C GLY A 220 -28.14 -13.29 1.06
N LEU A 221 -27.71 -14.37 0.41
CA LEU A 221 -26.37 -14.51 -0.16
C LEU A 221 -26.24 -13.67 -1.44
N ASP A 222 -25.35 -12.67 -1.44
CA ASP A 222 -25.07 -11.89 -2.65
C ASP A 222 -24.25 -12.71 -3.66
N ALA A 223 -24.96 -13.33 -4.60
CA ALA A 223 -24.37 -14.15 -5.66
C ALA A 223 -23.31 -13.42 -6.51
N ARG A 224 -23.36 -12.08 -6.60
CA ARG A 224 -22.31 -11.32 -7.28
C ARG A 224 -21.03 -11.33 -6.47
N MET A 225 -21.09 -11.02 -5.19
CA MET A 225 -19.92 -11.01 -4.32
C MET A 225 -19.30 -12.41 -4.23
N CYS A 226 -20.13 -13.47 -4.21
CA CYS A 226 -19.66 -14.84 -4.32
C CYS A 226 -18.92 -15.12 -5.64
N ARG A 227 -19.43 -14.64 -6.78
CA ARG A 227 -18.73 -14.79 -8.08
C ARG A 227 -17.39 -14.07 -8.11
N LEU A 228 -17.34 -12.83 -7.61
CA LEU A 228 -16.08 -12.07 -7.52
C LEU A 228 -15.10 -12.74 -6.56
N ALA A 229 -15.59 -13.29 -5.45
CA ALA A 229 -14.78 -14.04 -4.52
C ALA A 229 -14.22 -15.32 -5.13
N ALA A 230 -15.06 -16.11 -5.81
CA ALA A 230 -14.63 -17.31 -6.50
C ALA A 230 -13.57 -17.00 -7.57
N LEU A 231 -13.75 -15.91 -8.33
CA LEU A 231 -12.74 -15.42 -9.28
C LEU A 231 -11.43 -15.05 -8.57
N ALA A 232 -11.49 -14.28 -7.49
CA ALA A 232 -10.31 -13.81 -6.78
C ALA A 232 -9.52 -14.95 -6.11
N ILE A 233 -10.23 -15.90 -5.48
CA ILE A 233 -9.65 -17.11 -4.89
C ILE A 233 -9.09 -18.01 -5.98
N GLY A 234 -9.88 -18.31 -7.02
CA GLY A 234 -9.46 -19.17 -8.13
C GLY A 234 -8.23 -18.63 -8.85
N ALA A 235 -8.25 -17.34 -9.22
CA ALA A 235 -7.09 -16.69 -9.82
C ALA A 235 -5.89 -16.66 -8.86
N GLY A 236 -6.12 -16.36 -7.58
CA GLY A 236 -5.07 -16.39 -6.56
C GLY A 236 -4.38 -17.76 -6.47
N ILE A 237 -5.14 -18.86 -6.47
CA ILE A 237 -4.61 -20.22 -6.47
C ILE A 237 -3.83 -20.49 -7.77
N VAL A 238 -4.43 -20.19 -8.93
CA VAL A 238 -3.84 -20.43 -10.25
C VAL A 238 -2.51 -19.70 -10.42
N PHE A 239 -2.37 -18.48 -9.90
CA PHE A 239 -1.12 -17.72 -9.99
C PHE A 239 -0.15 -17.95 -8.81
N TYR A 240 -0.60 -18.57 -7.71
CA TYR A 240 0.27 -18.95 -6.59
C TYR A 240 0.99 -20.29 -6.84
N LEU A 241 0.27 -21.30 -7.32
CA LEU A 241 0.78 -22.67 -7.45
C LEU A 241 1.94 -22.89 -8.45
N PRO A 242 2.13 -22.10 -9.53
CA PRO A 242 3.18 -22.37 -10.50
C PRO A 242 4.58 -22.41 -9.87
N SER A 243 4.92 -21.45 -9.01
CA SER A 243 6.24 -21.37 -8.36
C SER A 243 6.59 -22.61 -7.51
N PRO A 244 5.77 -23.05 -6.54
CA PRO A 244 6.05 -24.28 -5.78
C PRO A 244 6.00 -25.55 -6.65
N LEU A 245 5.17 -25.61 -7.69
CA LEU A 245 5.14 -26.75 -8.62
C LEU A 245 6.42 -26.82 -9.46
N VAL A 246 6.88 -25.69 -10.00
CA VAL A 246 8.15 -25.60 -10.75
C VAL A 246 9.34 -25.93 -9.87
N SER A 247 9.36 -25.43 -8.63
CA SER A 247 10.38 -25.79 -7.63
C SER A 247 10.49 -27.30 -7.48
N LYS A 248 9.37 -27.99 -7.28
CA LYS A 248 9.37 -29.46 -7.16
C LYS A 248 9.78 -30.15 -8.46
N ALA A 249 9.27 -29.68 -9.60
CA ALA A 249 9.53 -30.29 -10.90
C ALA A 249 11.02 -30.26 -11.30
N ILE A 250 11.75 -29.21 -10.94
CA ILE A 250 13.19 -29.07 -11.25
C ILE A 250 14.10 -29.52 -10.08
N GLY A 251 13.51 -30.12 -9.04
CA GLY A 251 14.22 -30.78 -7.94
C GLY A 251 14.70 -29.86 -6.81
N PHE A 252 14.06 -28.70 -6.62
CA PHE A 252 14.33 -27.81 -5.48
C PHE A 252 13.41 -28.13 -4.30
N THR A 253 14.00 -28.09 -3.12
CA THR A 253 13.26 -28.04 -1.85
C THR A 253 12.92 -26.59 -1.51
N SER A 254 11.79 -26.38 -0.83
CA SER A 254 11.33 -25.05 -0.45
C SER A 254 11.76 -24.73 0.98
N SER A 255 12.43 -23.60 1.19
CA SER A 255 12.76 -23.07 2.53
C SER A 255 11.58 -22.36 3.23
N ASN A 256 10.39 -22.38 2.62
CA ASN A 256 9.22 -21.67 3.13
C ASN A 256 8.50 -22.39 4.26
N SER A 257 8.02 -21.63 5.24
CA SER A 257 6.88 -22.02 6.08
C SER A 257 5.63 -22.20 5.21
N GLY A 258 4.78 -23.18 5.54
CA GLY A 258 3.50 -23.40 4.85
C GLY A 258 2.61 -22.15 4.90
N TRP A 259 1.77 -21.94 3.87
CA TRP A 259 0.94 -20.73 3.74
C TRP A 259 -0.04 -20.50 4.93
N LEU A 260 -0.49 -21.59 5.57
CA LEU A 260 -1.37 -21.59 6.74
C LEU A 260 -0.60 -21.47 8.07
N THR A 261 0.70 -21.73 8.05
CA THR A 261 1.54 -21.85 9.26
C THR A 261 2.83 -21.05 9.08
N ARG A 262 2.71 -19.74 8.81
CA ARG A 262 3.83 -18.80 8.95
C ARG A 262 4.11 -18.54 10.43
N ALA A 263 4.65 -19.55 11.11
CA ALA A 263 5.25 -19.44 12.43
C ALA A 263 6.68 -18.89 12.28
N GLY A 264 6.81 -17.57 12.11
CA GLY A 264 8.04 -16.86 11.70
C GLY A 264 9.02 -16.46 12.81
N LEU A 265 8.81 -16.88 14.05
CA LEU A 265 9.75 -16.74 15.16
C LEU A 265 9.74 -18.10 15.85
N ASP A 266 10.87 -18.80 15.85
CA ASP A 266 11.18 -20.10 16.47
C ASP A 266 10.22 -20.57 17.59
N GLY A 267 8.99 -20.96 17.25
CA GLY A 267 7.97 -21.36 18.22
C GLY A 267 7.37 -20.24 19.09
N ASP A 268 7.69 -18.95 18.90
CA ASP A 268 7.08 -17.85 19.66
C ASP A 268 5.62 -17.62 19.21
N THR A 269 4.70 -18.03 20.08
CA THR A 269 3.26 -17.95 19.86
C THR A 269 2.63 -16.65 20.39
N THR A 270 3.42 -15.73 20.96
CA THR A 270 2.95 -14.51 21.64
C THR A 270 1.96 -13.70 20.80
N TYR A 271 2.19 -13.62 19.49
CA TYR A 271 1.36 -12.83 18.57
C TYR A 271 0.15 -13.59 18.01
N PHE A 272 0.09 -14.91 18.16
CA PHE A 272 -1.07 -15.71 17.75
C PHE A 272 -2.23 -15.54 18.74
N ASN A 273 -1.92 -15.42 20.03
CA ASN A 273 -2.92 -15.30 21.10
C ASN A 273 -3.38 -13.86 21.35
N ASN A 274 -2.73 -12.86 20.74
CA ASN A 274 -3.07 -11.45 20.93
C ASN A 274 -2.82 -10.61 19.66
N LEU A 275 -3.83 -10.55 18.79
CA LEU A 275 -3.82 -9.76 17.56
C LEU A 275 -3.69 -8.24 17.82
N LEU A 276 -4.18 -7.74 18.96
CA LEU A 276 -4.00 -6.34 19.30
C LEU A 276 -2.52 -6.02 19.57
N LYS A 277 -1.80 -6.95 20.20
CA LYS A 277 -0.36 -6.84 20.45
C LYS A 277 0.45 -6.83 19.15
N SER A 278 0.09 -7.64 18.15
CA SER A 278 0.80 -7.64 16.85
C SER A 278 0.73 -6.29 16.12
N VAL A 279 -0.32 -5.51 16.38
CA VAL A 279 -0.48 -4.16 15.83
C VAL A 279 0.12 -3.11 16.77
N LEU A 280 -0.28 -3.04 18.04
CA LEU A 280 0.11 -1.91 18.89
C LEU A 280 1.52 -2.03 19.48
N ALA A 281 2.04 -3.24 19.62
CA ALA A 281 3.37 -3.52 20.16
C ALA A 281 4.04 -4.65 19.36
N PRO A 282 4.34 -4.41 18.06
CA PRO A 282 4.97 -5.41 17.20
C PRO A 282 6.38 -5.76 17.71
N TYR A 283 6.86 -6.95 17.35
CA TYR A 283 8.20 -7.44 17.71
C TYR A 283 9.28 -6.45 17.26
N PHE A 284 9.14 -5.94 16.04
CA PHE A 284 9.98 -4.89 15.50
C PHE A 284 9.27 -3.55 15.67
N PRO A 285 9.57 -2.77 16.73
CA PRO A 285 8.80 -1.59 17.10
C PRO A 285 8.81 -0.55 15.99
N ARG A 286 7.68 0.14 15.82
CA ARG A 286 7.55 1.31 14.94
C ARG A 286 7.21 2.54 15.78
N PRO A 287 7.60 3.75 15.38
CA PRO A 287 7.23 4.95 16.11
C PRO A 287 5.70 5.09 16.13
N PHE A 288 5.09 5.12 17.32
CA PHE A 288 3.63 5.17 17.44
C PHE A 288 3.00 6.37 16.73
N SER A 289 3.73 7.48 16.64
CA SER A 289 3.31 8.71 15.96
C SER A 289 3.03 8.51 14.47
N THR A 290 3.68 7.57 13.77
CA THR A 290 3.43 7.32 12.35
C THR A 290 2.03 6.77 12.08
N ILE A 291 1.40 6.18 13.10
CA ILE A 291 0.02 5.68 13.03
C ILE A 291 -0.96 6.63 13.69
N ALA A 292 -0.62 7.11 14.88
CA ALA A 292 -1.51 7.94 15.66
C ALA A 292 -1.84 9.26 14.94
N VAL A 293 -0.86 9.91 14.31
CA VAL A 293 -1.06 11.22 13.68
C VAL A 293 -2.08 11.16 12.52
N PRO A 294 -1.95 10.27 11.52
CA PRO A 294 -2.95 10.16 10.45
C PRO A 294 -4.35 9.78 10.95
N ILE A 295 -4.44 8.87 11.93
CA ILE A 295 -5.73 8.43 12.48
C ILE A 295 -6.40 9.59 13.24
N LEU A 296 -5.67 10.26 14.14
CA LEU A 296 -6.18 11.40 14.87
C LEU A 296 -6.59 12.53 13.92
N PHE A 297 -5.80 12.80 12.89
CA PHE A 297 -6.16 13.79 11.86
C PHE A 297 -7.49 13.47 11.19
N LEU A 298 -7.69 12.21 10.75
CA LEU A 298 -8.95 11.77 10.15
C LEU A 298 -10.11 11.89 11.16
N LEU A 299 -9.92 11.47 12.40
CA LEU A 299 -10.95 11.57 13.44
C LEU A 299 -11.34 13.03 13.73
N THR A 300 -10.36 13.93 13.82
CA THR A 300 -10.61 15.37 13.98
C THR A 300 -11.36 15.93 12.77
N GLN A 301 -10.98 15.52 11.56
CA GLN A 301 -11.65 15.92 10.33
C GLN A 301 -13.13 15.47 10.32
N LEU A 302 -13.39 14.20 10.62
CA LEU A 302 -14.75 13.65 10.70
C LEU A 302 -15.57 14.31 11.80
N ALA A 303 -14.99 14.52 12.99
CA ALA A 303 -15.64 15.20 14.09
C ALA A 303 -16.01 16.64 13.72
N TYR A 304 -15.09 17.39 13.11
CA TYR A 304 -15.33 18.74 12.64
C TYR A 304 -16.50 18.81 11.66
N PHE A 305 -16.51 17.97 10.62
CA PHE A 305 -17.57 17.98 9.62
C PHE A 305 -18.94 17.61 10.22
N ARG A 306 -19.00 16.60 11.10
CA ARG A 306 -20.23 16.25 11.82
C ARG A 306 -20.74 17.37 12.72
N LEU A 307 -19.84 18.08 13.40
CA LEU A 307 -20.22 19.21 14.26
C LEU A 307 -20.76 20.38 13.44
N THR A 308 -20.14 20.69 12.31
CA THR A 308 -20.64 21.73 11.40
C THR A 308 -22.00 21.36 10.80
N GLU A 309 -22.17 20.10 10.39
CA GLU A 309 -23.45 19.61 9.86
C GLU A 309 -24.58 19.72 10.91
N ARG A 310 -24.33 19.29 12.15
CA ARG A 310 -25.31 19.42 13.25
C ARG A 310 -25.68 20.88 13.53
N ARG A 311 -24.70 21.78 13.48
CA ARG A 311 -24.92 23.21 13.69
C ARG A 311 -25.81 23.79 12.58
N ASP A 312 -25.52 23.45 11.33
CA ASP A 312 -26.28 23.93 10.17
C ASP A 312 -27.72 23.38 10.19
N SER A 313 -27.90 22.09 10.49
CA SER A 313 -29.23 21.48 10.62
C SER A 313 -30.06 22.11 11.75
N ARG A 314 -29.44 22.48 12.87
CA ARG A 314 -30.10 23.21 13.97
C ARG A 314 -30.44 24.66 13.61
N ALA A 315 -29.67 25.27 12.71
CA ALA A 315 -29.91 26.63 12.22
C ALA A 315 -31.01 26.69 11.13
N GLY A 316 -31.71 25.58 10.84
CA GLY A 316 -32.72 25.52 9.79
C GLY A 316 -32.15 25.60 8.38
N ALA A 317 -30.82 25.46 8.22
CA ALA A 317 -30.23 25.35 6.90
C ALA A 317 -30.67 24.03 6.26
N ALA A 318 -31.01 24.06 4.98
CA ALA A 318 -31.47 22.88 4.27
C ALA A 318 -30.50 21.71 4.47
N SER A 319 -31.04 20.57 4.93
CA SER A 319 -30.30 19.31 4.98
C SER A 319 -29.80 19.01 3.56
N HIS A 320 -28.49 19.12 3.37
CA HIS A 320 -27.88 18.66 2.13
C HIS A 320 -27.85 17.14 2.20
N ALA A 321 -28.77 16.50 1.49
CA ALA A 321 -28.74 15.06 1.27
C ALA A 321 -27.31 14.61 0.93
N THR A 322 -26.89 13.47 1.50
CA THR A 322 -25.61 12.83 1.18
C THR A 322 -25.39 12.93 -0.32
N PRO A 323 -24.24 13.46 -0.79
CA PRO A 323 -24.04 13.58 -2.22
C PRO A 323 -24.28 12.19 -2.83
N PRO A 324 -25.08 12.02 -3.89
CA PRO A 324 -25.34 10.71 -4.51
C PRO A 324 -24.05 10.00 -4.94
N ALA A 325 -22.94 10.73 -5.01
CA ALA A 325 -21.59 10.21 -5.21
C ALA A 325 -21.03 9.37 -4.03
N LEU A 326 -21.59 9.41 -2.82
CA LEU A 326 -21.06 8.73 -1.61
C LEU A 326 -21.97 7.62 -1.05
N GLU A 327 -23.12 7.37 -1.68
CA GLU A 327 -23.99 6.26 -1.28
C GLU A 327 -23.24 4.92 -1.34
N GLY A 328 -23.30 4.12 -0.27
CA GLY A 328 -22.61 2.82 -0.20
C GLY A 328 -21.09 2.88 -0.01
N VAL A 329 -20.50 4.05 0.28
CA VAL A 329 -19.04 4.20 0.48
C VAL A 329 -18.49 3.33 1.63
N SER A 330 -19.36 2.88 2.53
CA SER A 330 -19.00 1.92 3.58
C SER A 330 -18.45 0.61 3.01
N LEU A 331 -18.97 0.12 1.88
CA LEU A 331 -18.45 -1.06 1.20
C LEU A 331 -17.05 -0.82 0.65
N PHE A 332 -16.80 0.35 0.06
CA PHE A 332 -15.48 0.74 -0.42
C PHE A 332 -14.44 0.69 0.71
N TYR A 333 -14.72 1.33 1.85
CA TYR A 333 -13.80 1.31 2.98
C TYR A 333 -13.68 -0.06 3.65
N GLN A 334 -14.76 -0.83 3.72
CA GLN A 334 -14.70 -2.21 4.23
C GLN A 334 -13.72 -3.05 3.41
N LEU A 335 -13.80 -3.00 2.08
CA LEU A 335 -12.88 -3.72 1.22
C LEU A 335 -11.45 -3.19 1.31
N LEU A 336 -11.26 -1.86 1.44
CA LEU A 336 -9.92 -1.28 1.65
C LEU A 336 -9.26 -1.79 2.95
N PHE A 337 -9.99 -1.79 4.06
CA PHE A 337 -9.47 -2.27 5.35
C PHE A 337 -9.41 -3.79 5.46
N ALA A 338 -10.27 -4.51 4.71
CA ALA A 338 -10.36 -5.96 4.82
C ALA A 338 -9.02 -6.65 4.55
N GLN A 339 -8.20 -6.12 3.65
CA GLN A 339 -6.91 -6.71 3.37
C GLN A 339 -5.99 -6.73 4.59
N TYR A 340 -5.90 -5.61 5.32
CA TYR A 340 -5.11 -5.54 6.54
C TYR A 340 -5.73 -6.37 7.67
N VAL A 341 -7.06 -6.27 7.87
CA VAL A 341 -7.78 -7.03 8.91
C VAL A 341 -7.61 -8.53 8.71
N MET A 342 -7.83 -9.04 7.50
CA MET A 342 -7.68 -10.45 7.19
C MET A 342 -6.23 -10.90 7.26
N THR A 343 -5.26 -10.04 6.90
CA THR A 343 -3.84 -10.33 7.11
C THR A 343 -3.52 -10.45 8.61
N CYS A 344 -4.03 -9.57 9.46
CA CYS A 344 -3.85 -9.69 10.90
C CYS A 344 -4.48 -10.98 11.46
N LEU A 345 -5.64 -11.39 10.94
CA LEU A 345 -6.33 -12.60 11.38
C LEU A 345 -5.61 -13.87 10.94
N LEU A 346 -5.16 -13.92 9.69
CA LEU A 346 -4.53 -15.10 9.10
C LEU A 346 -3.04 -15.21 9.42
N TRP A 347 -2.34 -14.08 9.50
CA TRP A 347 -0.89 -14.00 9.68
C TRP A 347 -0.48 -12.90 10.67
N PRO A 348 -0.96 -12.93 11.93
CA PRO A 348 -0.66 -11.90 12.93
C PRO A 348 0.85 -11.74 13.16
N GLN A 349 1.60 -12.84 13.07
CA GLN A 349 3.04 -12.82 13.25
C GLN A 349 3.79 -12.12 12.11
N ALA A 350 3.33 -12.24 10.86
CA ALA A 350 3.93 -11.51 9.76
C ALA A 350 3.76 -9.99 9.96
N VAL A 351 2.59 -9.57 10.46
CA VAL A 351 2.33 -8.16 10.84
C VAL A 351 3.22 -7.70 11.99
N ALA A 352 3.47 -8.56 12.98
CA ALA A 352 4.33 -8.24 14.13
C ALA A 352 5.82 -8.15 13.77
N ILE A 353 6.31 -8.98 12.84
CA ILE A 353 7.73 -9.03 12.45
C ILE A 353 8.01 -8.00 11.34
N HIS A 354 7.06 -7.74 10.45
CA HIS A 354 7.27 -6.80 9.35
C HIS A 354 6.24 -5.68 9.33
N PRO A 355 5.99 -4.96 10.45
CA PRO A 355 4.94 -3.96 10.51
C PRO A 355 5.10 -2.90 9.42
N TYR A 356 6.33 -2.53 9.08
CA TYR A 356 6.66 -1.58 8.01
C TYR A 356 6.15 -1.98 6.61
N LEU A 357 5.98 -3.27 6.34
CA LEU A 357 5.38 -3.76 5.09
C LEU A 357 3.87 -3.56 5.10
N TYR A 358 3.22 -3.84 6.24
CA TYR A 358 1.76 -3.85 6.38
C TYR A 358 1.15 -2.50 6.74
N ASP A 359 1.94 -1.57 7.28
CA ASP A 359 1.49 -0.22 7.68
C ASP A 359 0.82 0.53 6.52
N TYR A 360 1.21 0.24 5.28
CA TYR A 360 0.54 0.75 4.09
C TYR A 360 -0.88 0.31 3.91
N MET A 361 -1.14 -0.97 4.19
CA MET A 361 -2.48 -1.53 4.07
C MET A 361 -3.39 -0.99 5.18
N LEU A 362 -2.81 -0.60 6.32
CA LEU A 362 -3.50 0.05 7.42
C LEU A 362 -3.74 1.55 7.17
N LEU A 363 -2.70 2.29 6.78
CA LEU A 363 -2.72 3.74 6.67
C LEU A 363 -3.17 4.25 5.31
N GLY A 364 -2.96 3.48 4.23
CA GLY A 364 -3.47 3.80 2.91
C GLY A 364 -4.96 4.15 2.90
N PRO A 365 -5.85 3.30 3.49
CA PRO A 365 -7.27 3.61 3.61
C PRO A 365 -7.54 4.91 4.40
N VAL A 366 -6.76 5.18 5.46
CA VAL A 366 -6.87 6.40 6.27
C VAL A 366 -6.52 7.63 5.43
N PHE A 367 -5.42 7.60 4.67
CA PHE A 367 -5.03 8.70 3.80
C PHE A 367 -6.02 8.93 2.66
N ILE A 368 -6.51 7.86 2.02
CA ILE A 368 -7.59 7.98 1.02
C ILE A 368 -8.81 8.63 1.66
N ALA A 369 -9.19 8.24 2.89
CA ALA A 369 -10.31 8.86 3.59
C ALA A 369 -10.08 10.35 3.85
N ILE A 370 -8.88 10.76 4.26
CA ILE A 370 -8.55 12.18 4.46
C ILE A 370 -8.73 12.98 3.16
N VAL A 371 -8.16 12.47 2.07
CA VAL A 371 -8.21 13.09 0.74
C VAL A 371 -9.65 13.19 0.25
N LEU A 372 -10.41 12.08 0.32
CA LEU A 372 -11.78 12.03 -0.16
C LEU A 372 -12.74 12.86 0.71
N THR A 373 -12.50 12.95 2.02
CA THR A 373 -13.29 13.80 2.92
C THR A 373 -13.11 15.27 2.51
N PHE A 374 -11.88 15.76 2.30
CA PHE A 374 -11.69 17.12 1.78
C PHE A 374 -12.22 17.31 0.36
N ALA A 375 -12.20 16.28 -0.49
CA ALA A 375 -12.66 16.36 -1.87
C ALA A 375 -14.20 16.34 -2.01
N CYS A 376 -14.90 15.62 -1.13
CA CYS A 376 -16.34 15.39 -1.25
C CYS A 376 -17.15 16.23 -0.27
N GLU A 377 -16.64 16.51 0.93
CA GLU A 377 -17.35 17.31 1.94
C GLU A 377 -17.35 18.82 1.63
N ARG A 378 -18.10 19.58 2.42
CA ARG A 378 -18.16 21.04 2.31
C ARG A 378 -16.78 21.66 2.51
N PRO A 379 -16.48 22.82 1.89
CA PRO A 379 -15.27 23.56 2.22
C PRO A 379 -15.29 23.94 3.71
N PRO A 380 -14.23 23.64 4.48
CA PRO A 380 -14.23 23.95 5.89
C PRO A 380 -14.16 25.46 6.11
N VAL A 381 -14.97 25.97 7.04
CA VAL A 381 -14.94 27.38 7.47
C VAL A 381 -13.56 27.72 8.05
N ALA A 382 -12.91 26.76 8.69
CA ALA A 382 -11.59 26.85 9.29
C ALA A 382 -10.44 26.56 8.30
N LEU A 383 -10.53 26.99 7.05
CA LEU A 383 -9.55 26.69 5.98
C LEU A 383 -8.09 26.91 6.41
N ARG A 384 -7.79 28.04 7.06
CA ARG A 384 -6.43 28.39 7.50
C ARG A 384 -5.87 27.38 8.49
N PHE A 385 -6.68 26.92 9.45
CA PHE A 385 -6.27 25.91 10.43
C PHE A 385 -5.97 24.57 9.77
N TRP A 386 -6.80 24.14 8.81
CA TRP A 386 -6.57 22.90 8.08
C TRP A 386 -5.32 22.95 7.19
N VAL A 387 -5.07 24.09 6.54
CA VAL A 387 -3.83 24.31 5.78
C VAL A 387 -2.62 24.23 6.71
N LEU A 388 -2.64 24.92 7.86
CA LEU A 388 -1.55 24.87 8.84
C LEU A 388 -1.35 23.46 9.40
N ALA A 389 -2.43 22.73 9.72
CA ALA A 389 -2.36 21.37 10.22
C ALA A 389 -1.74 20.42 9.18
N LEU A 390 -2.15 20.50 7.91
CA LEU A 390 -1.57 19.69 6.84
C LEU A 390 -0.11 20.05 6.59
N LEU A 391 0.24 21.33 6.57
CA LEU A 391 1.63 21.77 6.43
C LEU A 391 2.49 21.26 7.59
N PHE A 392 1.99 21.32 8.82
CA PHE A 392 2.67 20.74 9.99
C PHE A 392 2.88 19.23 9.83
N CYS A 393 1.83 18.48 9.44
CA CYS A 393 1.92 17.05 9.23
C CYS A 393 2.89 16.66 8.09
N ILE A 394 2.90 17.43 6.99
CA ILE A 394 3.83 17.24 5.88
C ILE A 394 5.26 17.53 6.33
N SER A 395 5.49 18.64 7.04
CA SER A 395 6.81 18.99 7.56
C SER A 395 7.32 17.93 8.54
N PHE A 396 6.47 17.46 9.46
CA PHE A 396 6.78 16.37 10.38
C PHE A 396 7.17 15.09 9.64
N HIS A 397 6.42 14.71 8.60
CA HIS A 397 6.75 13.58 7.74
C HIS A 397 8.12 13.74 7.06
N LEU A 398 8.36 14.89 6.44
CA LEU A 398 9.62 15.17 5.74
C LEU A 398 10.81 15.22 6.69
N GLU A 399 10.61 15.71 7.92
CA GLU A 399 11.63 15.67 8.98
C GLU A 399 11.98 14.23 9.37
N GLN A 400 10.99 13.34 9.55
CA GLN A 400 11.25 11.93 9.81
C GLN A 400 12.03 11.26 8.68
N ILE A 401 11.67 11.57 7.43
CA ILE A 401 12.42 11.09 6.26
C ILE A 401 13.85 11.60 6.28
N ALA A 402 14.05 12.89 6.61
CA ALA A 402 15.38 13.49 6.67
C ALA A 402 16.25 12.90 7.78
N GLN A 403 15.67 12.64 8.95
CA GLN A 403 16.38 12.04 10.09
C GLN A 403 16.78 10.58 9.81
N ALA A 404 16.05 9.89 8.93
CA ALA A 404 16.39 8.54 8.50
C ALA A 404 17.63 8.45 7.57
N LYS A 405 18.38 9.54 7.39
CA LYS A 405 19.73 9.51 6.77
C LYS A 405 20.79 8.89 7.67
N CYS A 406 20.60 8.93 8.99
CA CYS A 406 21.60 8.48 9.96
C CYS A 406 21.26 7.06 10.45
N GLN A 407 22.24 6.16 10.53
CA GLN A 407 22.08 4.89 11.23
C GLN A 407 21.76 5.17 12.71
N GLY A 408 20.68 4.60 13.23
CA GLY A 408 20.26 4.75 14.64
C GLY A 408 19.45 6.00 15.03
N CYS A 409 19.22 6.98 14.15
CA CYS A 409 18.38 8.13 14.48
C CYS A 409 16.89 7.83 14.25
N ASN A 410 16.10 7.78 15.33
CA ASN A 410 14.63 7.77 15.43
C ASN A 410 13.83 6.63 14.77
N TYR A 411 14.40 5.86 13.86
CA TYR A 411 13.91 4.52 13.59
C TYR A 411 14.71 3.55 14.45
N PRO A 412 14.05 2.74 15.29
CA PRO A 412 14.73 2.01 16.33
C PRO A 412 15.87 1.19 15.71
N ALA A 413 17.04 1.24 16.33
CA ALA A 413 18.16 0.34 16.05
C ALA A 413 17.75 -1.16 16.12
N ALA A 414 16.54 -1.45 16.64
CA ALA A 414 15.89 -2.74 16.55
C ALA A 414 15.59 -3.21 15.11
N TRP A 415 15.57 -2.32 14.10
CA TRP A 415 15.40 -2.69 12.69
C TRP A 415 16.73 -2.95 11.97
N ASP A 416 17.85 -2.56 12.55
CA ASP A 416 19.15 -3.06 12.10
C ASP A 416 19.24 -4.51 12.53
N SER A 417 19.46 -5.42 11.59
CA SER A 417 19.53 -6.89 11.75
C SER A 417 20.67 -7.39 12.67
N LYS A 418 21.20 -6.52 13.54
CA LYS A 418 22.29 -6.77 14.50
C LYS A 418 21.77 -7.05 15.91
N ARG A 419 20.62 -7.69 16.06
CA ARG A 419 20.35 -8.49 17.27
C ARG A 419 20.33 -9.96 16.86
N PRO A 420 21.12 -10.80 17.56
CA PRO A 420 21.29 -12.22 17.23
C PRO A 420 19.97 -12.97 17.24
#